data_AF-A0A484ZPQ3-F1
#
_entry.id   AF-A0A484ZPQ3-F1
#
_cell.length_a   1.000
_cell.length_b   1.000
_cell.length_c   1.000
_cell.angle_alpha   90.00
_cell.angle_beta   90.00
_cell.angle_gamma   90.00
#
_symmetry.space_group_name_H-M   'P 1'
#
loop_
_entity.id
_entity.type
_entity.pdbx_description
1 polymer ?
#
loop_
_entity_poly.entity_id
_entity_poly.type
_entity_poly.pdbx_seq_one_letter_code
_entity_poly.pdbx_strand_id
1 'polypeptide(L)' 'MTLINADGGVWTSIGQREINGQTFDVYHNSSLSSDNGLGDIFIQQGVHVHMV' A
#
# COMPACT_ATOMS: atom_id res chain seq x y z
N MET A 1 -9.91 -3.36 -7.35
CA MET A 1 -9.30 -4.07 -6.20
C MET A 1 -9.53 -3.21 -4.98
N THR A 2 -10.19 -3.74 -3.96
CA THR A 2 -10.52 -2.97 -2.74
C THR A 2 -9.54 -3.38 -1.66
N LEU A 3 -8.79 -2.42 -1.11
CA LEU A 3 -7.96 -2.64 0.08
C LEU A 3 -8.86 -2.46 1.29
N ILE A 4 -9.05 -3.55 2.04
CA ILE A 4 -9.85 -3.55 3.26
C ILE A 4 -8.86 -3.39 4.42
N ASN A 5 -9.14 -2.48 5.36
CA ASN A 5 -8.43 -2.44 6.63
C ASN A 5 -8.59 -3.81 7.29
N ALA A 6 -7.52 -4.61 7.33
CA ALA A 6 -7.48 -5.76 8.23
C ALA A 6 -7.41 -5.21 9.65
N ASP A 7 -8.22 -5.76 10.56
CA ASP A 7 -8.40 -5.28 11.93
C ASP A 7 -7.07 -4.80 12.57
N GLY A 8 -6.97 -3.48 12.80
CA GLY A 8 -5.97 -2.87 13.69
C GLY A 8 -4.98 -1.88 13.07
N GLY A 9 -4.94 -1.68 11.76
CA GLY A 9 -3.96 -0.75 11.15
C GLY A 9 -4.51 0.06 9.97
N VAL A 10 -3.92 1.24 9.77
CA VAL A 10 -4.28 2.19 8.72
C VAL A 10 -3.27 2.06 7.58
N TRP A 11 -3.76 1.95 6.35
CA TRP A 11 -2.93 2.02 5.17
C TRP A 11 -2.52 3.47 4.87
N THR A 12 -1.22 3.72 4.78
CA THR A 12 -0.67 5.05 4.50
C THR A 12 0.25 4.99 3.30
N SER A 13 0.16 5.98 2.40
CA SER A 13 1.10 6.11 1.29
C SER A 13 2.48 6.47 1.83
N ILE A 14 3.49 5.66 1.53
CA ILE A 14 4.88 5.85 1.96
C ILE A 14 5.82 6.23 0.81
N GLY A 15 5.31 6.29 -0.42
CA GLY A 15 6.07 6.76 -1.57
C GLY A 15 5.70 6.04 -2.86
N GLN A 16 6.62 6.08 -3.81
CA GLN A 16 6.48 5.44 -5.12
C GLN A 16 7.69 4.54 -5.41
N ARG A 17 7.47 3.47 -6.16
CA ARG A 17 8.54 2.59 -6.62
C ARG A 17 8.36 2.27 -8.10
N GLU A 18 9.46 2.34 -8.84
CA GLU A 18 9.51 1.83 -10.21
C GLU A 18 9.94 0.36 -10.19
N ILE A 19 9.14 -0.50 -10.82
CA ILE A 19 9.44 -1.91 -11.02
C ILE A 19 9.24 -2.20 -12.50
N ASN A 20 10.31 -2.63 -13.19
CA ASN A 20 10.30 -2.96 -14.61
C ASN A 20 9.71 -1.84 -15.51
N GLY A 21 10.03 -0.57 -15.22
CA GLY A 21 9.55 0.58 -15.99
C GLY A 21 8.11 1.00 -15.67
N GLN A 22 7.47 0.41 -14.66
CA GLN A 22 6.14 0.78 -14.21
C GLN A 22 6.21 1.38 -12.81
N THR A 23 5.56 2.53 -12.62
CA THR A 23 5.48 3.22 -11.33
C THR A 23 4.29 2.73 -10.53
N PHE A 24 4.54 2.39 -9.26
CA PHE A 24 3.55 1.98 -8.29
C PHE A 24 3.56 2.93 -7.10
N ASP A 25 2.38 3.29 -6.62
CA ASP A 25 2.23 3.89 -5.30
C ASP A 25 2.37 2.79 -4.25
N VAL A 26 3.17 3.04 -3.22
CA VAL A 26 3.46 2.08 -2.14
C VAL A 26 2.70 2.49 -0.90
N TYR A 27 1.91 1.56 -0.37
CA TYR A 27 1.16 1.74 0.87
C TYR A 27 1.66 0.77 1.93
N HIS A 28 1.83 1.25 3.15
CA HIS A 28 2.21 0.44 4.30
C HIS A 28 1.07 0.35 5.31
N ASN A 29 0.90 -0.82 5.94
CA ASN A 29 -0.05 -1.02 7.02
C ASN A 29 0.59 -0.72 8.38
N SER A 30 0.08 0.29 9.10
CA SER A 30 0.62 0.72 10.39
C SER A 30 0.55 -0.31 11.52
N SER A 31 -0.18 -1.41 11.37
CA SER A 31 -0.19 -2.51 12.35
C SER A 31 1.03 -3.42 12.23
N LEU A 32 1.79 -3.30 11.14
CA LEU A 32 3.01 -4.05 10.90
C LEU A 32 4.21 -3.13 11.14
N SER A 33 5.30 -3.72 11.60
CA SER A 33 6.55 -2.98 11.76
C SER A 33 7.13 -2.63 10.38
N SER A 34 7.83 -1.50 10.28
CA SER A 34 8.36 -0.97 9.01
C SER A 34 9.43 -1.86 8.35
N ASP A 35 9.98 -2.81 9.10
CA ASP A 35 10.90 -3.85 8.62
C ASP A 35 10.18 -5.11 8.08
N ASN A 36 8.86 -5.18 8.20
CA ASN A 36 8.06 -6.27 7.65
C ASN A 36 7.71 -6.00 6.17
N GLY A 37 8.50 -6.59 5.26
CA GLY A 37 8.29 -6.46 3.82
C GLY A 37 6.98 -7.06 3.28
N LEU A 38 6.20 -7.78 4.10
CA LEU A 38 4.84 -8.22 3.74
C LEU A 38 3.76 -7.18 4.06
N GLY A 39 4.15 -6.06 4.69
CA GLY A 39 3.24 -4.96 5.02
C GLY A 39 3.05 -3.92 3.93
N ASP A 40 3.74 -4.08 2.80
CA ASP A 40 3.71 -3.13 1.69
C ASP A 40 2.86 -3.65 0.53
N ILE A 41 1.99 -2.80 -0.01
CA ILE A 41 1.22 -3.06 -1.23
C ILE A 41 1.60 -2.06 -2.31
N PHE A 42 1.71 -2.55 -3.55
CA PHE A 42 2.04 -1.79 -4.75
C PHE A 42 0.79 -1.61 -5.59
N ILE A 43 0.36 -0.36 -5.79
CA ILE A 43 -0.85 -0.03 -6.56
C ILE A 43 -0.45 0.73 -7.82
N GLN A 44 -0.85 0.22 -8.98
CA GLN A 44 -0.67 0.91 -10.26
C GLN A 44 -1.69 2.07 -10.39
N GLN A 45 -1.25 3.21 -10.94
CA GLN A 45 -2.13 4.35 -11.20
C GLN A 45 -3.35 3.94 -12.05
N GLY A 46 -4.56 4.23 -11.54
CA GLY A 46 -5.84 3.83 -12.13
C GLY A 46 -6.77 3.03 -11.21
N VAL A 47 -6.32 2.66 -10.00
CA VAL A 47 -7.17 2.00 -8.99
C VAL A 47 -7.66 3.04 -7.97
N HIS A 48 -8.98 3.25 -7.87
CA HIS A 48 -9.56 4.06 -6.82
C HIS A 48 -9.49 3.31 -5.48
N VAL A 49 -8.71 3.83 -4.53
CA VAL A 49 -8.70 3.36 -3.14
C VAL A 49 -9.78 4.12 -2.37
N HIS A 50 -10.81 3.40 -1.90
CA HIS A 50 -11.81 3.97 -0.99
C HIS A 50 -11.35 3.69 0.45
N MET A 51 -10.96 4.73 1.18
CA MET A 51 -10.68 4.67 2.61
C MET A 51 -11.99 4.92 3.37
N VAL A 52 -12.44 3.95 4.17
CA VAL A 52 -13.59 4.06 5.09
C VAL A 52 -13.13 3.91 6.54
#